data_AF-A0A2N1NF86-F1
#
_entry.id   AF-A0A2N1NF86-F1
#
_cell.length_a   1.000
_cell.length_b   1.000
_cell.length_c   1.000
_cell.angle_alpha   90.00
_cell.angle_beta   90.00
_cell.angle_gamma   90.00
#
_symmetry.space_group_name_H-M   'P 1'
#
loop_
_entity.id
_entity.type
_entity.pdbx_description
1 polymer ?
#
loop_
_entity_poly.entity_id
_entity_poly.type
_entity_poly.pdbx_seq_one_letter_code
_entity_poly.pdbx_strand_id
1 'polypeptide(L)'
;MESVILKDLESVESANRSWFEEAKSHLTISNKWAGIIQCYGLTQNPSNGNYMLVVSQMDIDLRSYLLQNRNLTWKERIKII
;
A
#
# COMPACT_ATOMS: atom_id res chain seq x y z
N MET A 1 8.35 12.67 12.98
CA MET A 1 9.07 11.75 12.07
C MET A 1 8.01 10.82 11.52
N GLU A 2 7.83 10.78 10.20
CA GLU A 2 6.83 9.91 9.57
C GLU A 2 7.39 8.48 9.47
N SER A 3 6.59 7.49 9.86
CA SER A 3 6.96 6.08 9.68
C SER A 3 6.47 5.59 8.31
N VAL A 4 7.31 4.78 7.67
CA VAL A 4 7.04 4.22 6.34
C VAL A 4 7.13 2.71 6.37
N ILE A 5 6.40 2.07 5.48
CA ILE A 5 6.49 0.63 5.20
C ILE A 5 7.22 0.43 3.88
N LEU A 6 8.19 -0.48 3.89
CA LEU A 6 8.87 -0.95 2.69
C LEU A 6 8.19 -2.24 2.24
N LYS A 7 7.56 -2.21 1.07
CA LYS A 7 6.92 -3.37 0.47
C LYS A 7 7.85 -3.95 -0.59
N ASP A 8 8.66 -4.92 -0.17
CA ASP A 8 9.45 -5.75 -1.07
C ASP A 8 8.51 -6.70 -1.83
N LEU A 9 8.86 -6.97 -3.07
CA LEU A 9 8.29 -8.05 -3.83
C LEU A 9 9.46 -8.99 -4.08
N GLU A 10 9.55 -10.02 -3.23
CA GLU A 10 10.43 -11.14 -3.44
C GLU A 10 10.37 -11.54 -4.91
N SER A 11 11.55 -11.83 -5.47
CA SER A 11 11.79 -12.07 -6.88
C SER A 11 10.82 -13.11 -7.43
N VAL A 12 9.64 -12.67 -7.84
CA VAL A 12 8.88 -13.42 -8.81
C VAL A 12 9.79 -13.33 -10.02
N GLU A 13 10.23 -14.47 -10.57
CA GLU A 13 10.93 -14.50 -11.87
C GLU A 13 10.12 -13.75 -12.96
N SER A 14 8.85 -13.46 -12.66
CA SER A 14 7.92 -12.56 -13.36
C SER A 14 7.76 -11.16 -12.75
N ALA A 15 8.78 -10.53 -12.16
CA ALA A 15 8.84 -9.08 -11.92
C ALA A 15 8.85 -8.35 -13.28
N ASN A 16 7.71 -8.48 -13.95
CA ASN A 16 7.45 -8.10 -15.32
C ASN A 16 7.11 -6.61 -15.35
N ARG A 17 7.08 -6.05 -16.56
CA ARG A 17 6.51 -4.75 -16.89
C ARG A 17 5.21 -4.44 -16.13
N SER A 18 4.36 -5.44 -15.88
CA SER A 18 3.12 -5.29 -15.12
C SER A 18 3.33 -4.71 -13.72
N TRP A 19 4.36 -5.12 -13.01
CA TRP A 19 4.63 -4.59 -11.67
C TRP A 19 5.06 -3.13 -11.73
N PHE A 20 5.96 -2.78 -12.65
CA PHE A 20 6.37 -1.39 -12.83
C PHE A 20 5.19 -0.49 -13.22
N GLU A 21 4.27 -0.98 -14.06
CA GLU A 21 3.05 -0.24 -14.39
C GLU A 21 2.11 -0.12 -13.18
N GLU A 22 2.01 -1.15 -12.33
CA GLU A 22 1.26 -1.07 -11.06
C GLU A 22 1.88 -0.04 -10.10
N ALA A 23 3.21 -0.05 -9.93
CA ALA A 23 3.92 0.90 -9.09
C ALA A 23 3.76 2.35 -9.58
N LYS A 24 3.86 2.59 -10.90
CA LYS A 24 3.59 3.89 -11.50
C LYS A 24 2.14 4.34 -11.30
N SER A 25 1.19 3.42 -11.47
CA SER A 25 -0.23 3.69 -11.24
C SER A 25 -0.46 4.10 -9.79
N HIS A 26 0.07 3.35 -8.82
CA HIS A 26 -0.07 3.66 -7.40
C HIS A 26 0.58 5.01 -7.04
N LEU A 27 1.77 5.31 -7.56
CA LEU A 27 2.42 6.60 -7.36
C LEU A 27 1.61 7.76 -7.96
N THR A 28 1.00 7.56 -9.13
CA THR A 28 0.21 8.60 -9.81
C THR A 28 -1.09 8.88 -9.07
N ILE A 29 -1.76 7.84 -8.58
CA ILE A 29 -3.09 7.95 -7.99
C ILE A 29 -3.01 8.40 -6.52
N SER A 30 -2.04 7.92 -5.75
CA SER A 30 -1.83 8.35 -4.35
C SER A 30 -1.57 9.85 -4.23
N ASN A 31 -0.79 10.43 -5.15
CA ASN A 31 -0.55 11.87 -5.20
C ASN A 31 -1.77 12.71 -5.60
N LYS A 32 -2.86 12.09 -6.08
CA LYS A 32 -4.07 12.79 -6.53
C LYS A 32 -5.22 12.70 -5.52
N TRP A 33 -5.29 11.64 -4.72
CA TRP A 33 -6.48 11.34 -3.91
C TRP A 33 -6.11 11.01 -2.48
N ALA A 34 -6.62 11.80 -1.52
CA ALA A 34 -6.38 11.60 -0.08
C ALA A 34 -6.95 10.28 0.49
N GLY A 35 -7.86 9.61 -0.23
CA GLY A 35 -8.40 8.30 0.15
C GLY A 35 -7.48 7.12 -0.20
N ILE A 36 -6.35 7.38 -0.85
CA ILE A 36 -5.38 6.35 -1.23
C ILE A 36 -4.10 6.60 -0.45
N ILE A 37 -3.54 5.51 0.07
CA ILE A 37 -2.32 5.53 0.88
C ILE A 37 -1.19 6.25 0.13
N GLN A 38 -0.46 7.12 0.82
CA GLN A 38 0.62 7.88 0.19
C GLN A 38 1.72 6.93 -0.25
N CYS A 39 2.05 6.97 -1.54
CA CYS A 39 3.23 6.33 -2.10
C CYS A 39 4.29 7.40 -2.34
N TYR A 40 5.46 7.25 -1.72
CA TYR A 40 6.56 8.20 -1.85
C TYR A 40 7.48 7.86 -3.03
N GLY A 41 7.44 6.62 -3.51
CA GLY A 41 8.20 6.17 -4.67
C GLY A 41 8.80 4.77 -4.48
N LEU A 42 9.93 4.55 -5.15
CA LEU A 42 10.65 3.29 -5.15
C LEU A 42 12.02 3.45 -4.46
N THR A 43 12.44 2.40 -3.78
CA THR A 43 13.80 2.22 -3.28
C THR A 43 14.31 0.84 -3.70
N GLN A 44 15.57 0.53 -3.41
CA GLN A 44 16.16 -0.79 -3.65
C GLN A 44 16.65 -1.40 -2.35
N ASN A 45 16.42 -2.70 -2.21
CA ASN A 45 16.98 -3.49 -1.14
C ASN A 45 18.48 -3.69 -1.41
N PRO A 46 19.39 -3.20 -0.54
CA PRO A 46 20.82 -3.23 -0.81
C PRO A 46 21.41 -4.65 -0.84
N SER A 47 20.71 -5.64 -0.26
CA SER A 47 21.21 -7.02 -0.15
C SER A 47 20.94 -7.86 -1.41
N ASN A 48 19.84 -7.62 -2.12
CA ASN A 48 19.42 -8.42 -3.28
C ASN A 48 19.11 -7.59 -4.54
N GLY A 49 19.10 -6.25 -4.45
CA GLY A 49 18.79 -5.35 -5.55
C GLY A 49 17.31 -5.27 -5.93
N ASN A 50 16.42 -5.93 -5.19
CA ASN A 50 14.98 -5.88 -5.47
C ASN A 50 14.45 -4.47 -5.24
N TYR A 51 13.56 -4.03 -6.14
CA TYR A 51 12.84 -2.79 -5.93
C TYR A 51 11.76 -2.98 -4.86
N MET A 52 11.62 -1.98 -4.00
CA MET A 52 10.59 -1.92 -2.97
C MET A 52 9.78 -0.65 -3.11
N LEU A 53 8.48 -0.74 -2.82
CA LEU A 53 7.61 0.44 -2.74
C LEU A 53 7.74 1.09 -1.36
N VAL A 54 7.87 2.41 -1.32
CA VAL A 54 7.89 3.19 -0.09
C VAL A 54 6.52 3.82 0.11
N VAL A 55 5.78 3.39 1.14
CA VAL A 55 4.42 3.88 1.42
C VAL A 55 4.27 4.34 2.87
N SER A 56 3.34 5.26 3.13
CA SER A 56 3.02 5.70 4.49
C SER A 56 2.56 4.53 5.34
N GLN A 57 2.98 4.45 6.60
CA GLN A 57 2.45 3.45 7.52
C GLN A 57 0.98 3.74 7.87
N MET A 58 0.14 2.70 7.82
CA MET A 58 -1.26 2.74 8.28
C MET A 58 -1.43 1.81 9.48
N ASP A 59 -2.51 1.99 10.24
CA ASP A 59 -2.72 1.26 11.49
C ASP A 59 -3.08 -0.22 11.28
N ILE A 60 -4.04 -0.50 10.40
CA ILE A 60 -4.60 -1.85 10.21
C ILE A 60 -5.21 -2.02 8.81
N ASP A 61 -5.19 -3.24 8.28
CA ASP A 61 -5.91 -3.56 7.06
C ASP A 61 -7.43 -3.67 7.30
N LEU A 62 -8.22 -3.35 6.27
CA LEU A 62 -9.68 -3.34 6.36
C LEU A 62 -10.26 -4.69 6.81
N ARG A 63 -9.68 -5.82 6.36
CA ARG A 63 -10.20 -7.15 6.71
C ARG A 63 -10.01 -7.42 8.20
N SER A 64 -8.83 -7.15 8.73
CA SER A 64 -8.54 -7.29 10.17
C SER A 64 -9.41 -6.35 11.00
N TYR A 65 -9.59 -5.09 10.56
CA TYR A 65 -10.48 -4.14 11.23
C TYR A 65 -11.92 -4.65 11.31
N LEU A 66 -12.48 -5.15 10.20
CA LEU A 66 -13.85 -5.67 10.16
C LEU A 66 -14.02 -6.94 11.01
N LEU A 67 -12.99 -7.80 11.10
CA LEU A 67 -13.02 -9.00 11.94
C LEU A 67 -13.02 -8.66 13.43
N GLN A 68 -12.31 -7.59 13.83
CA GLN A 68 -12.27 -7.07 15.19
C GLN A 68 -13.54 -6.30 15.56
N ASN A 69 -14.17 -5.61 14.59
CA ASN A 69 -15.33 -4.75 14.78
C ASN A 69 -16.60 -5.35 14.15
N ARG A 70 -17.11 -6.45 14.72
CA ARG A 70 -18.24 -7.19 14.12
C ARG A 70 -19.60 -6.46 14.22
N ASN A 71 -19.75 -5.57 15.19
CA ASN A 71 -21.02 -4.92 15.54
C ASN A 71 -21.16 -3.50 14.96
N LEU A 72 -20.54 -3.22 13.80
CA LEU A 72 -20.69 -1.94 13.12
C LEU A 72 -22.13 -1.73 12.61
N THR A 73 -22.69 -0.57 12.92
CA THR A 73 -23.96 -0.11 12.35
C THR A 73 -23.84 0.15 10.84
N TRP A 74 -24.96 0.17 10.12
CA TRP A 74 -24.98 0.52 8.70
C TRP A 74 -24.36 1.90 8.41
N LYS A 75 -24.57 2.88 9.30
CA LYS A 75 -24.00 4.22 9.18
C LYS A 75 -22.47 4.21 9.27
N GLU A 76 -21.90 3.39 10.13
CA GLU A 76 -20.44 3.25 10.25
C GLU A 76 -19.85 2.53 9.05
N ARG A 77 -20.51 1.47 8.56
CA ARG A 77 -20.08 0.73 7.37
C ARG A 77 -20.02 1.60 6.12
N ILE A 78 -21.00 2.48 5.93
CA ILE A 78 -21.04 3.40 4.78
C ILE A 78 -19.90 4.40 4.84
N LYS A 79 -19.44 4.82 6.03
CA LYS A 79 -18.32 5.76 6.16
C LYS A 79 -16.95 5.15 5.85
N ILE A 80 -16.84 3.83 5.82
CA ILE A 80 -15.60 3.13 5.47
C ILE A 80 -15.36 3.17 3.94
N ILE A 81 -16.44 3.34 3.16
CA ILE A 81 -16.44 3.42 1.68
C ILE A 81 -16.39 4.89 1.26
#